data_AF-A0A080ZGW3-F1
#
_entry.id   AF-A0A080ZGW3-F1
#
_cell.length_a   1.000
_cell.length_b   1.000
_cell.length_c   1.000
_cell.angle_alpha   90.00
_cell.angle_beta   90.00
_cell.angle_gamma   90.00
#
_symmetry.space_group_name_H-M   'P 1'
#
loop_
_entity.id
_entity.type
_entity.pdbx_description
1 polymer ?
#
loop_
_entity_poly.entity_id
_entity_poly.type
_entity_poly.pdbx_seq_one_letter_code
_entity_poly.pdbx_strand_id
1 'polypeptide(L)'
;MDDGDDSATLLLCMSEAFANHEREVAKAHDKVCQLLISDAWKIAMRLQHYLILQCLDKPTESAWISLYLFGNDVNFLNATSHTRFAVFPLFKVVHESC
;
A
#
# COMPACT_ATOMS: atom_id res chain seq x y z
N MET A 1 -45.12 42.73 -6.92
CA MET A 1 -43.69 42.58 -7.28
C MET A 1 -43.08 41.77 -6.16
N ASP A 2 -42.96 40.46 -6.40
CA ASP A 2 -42.51 39.43 -5.44
C ASP A 2 -41.20 38.77 -5.93
N ASP A 3 -40.57 39.33 -6.97
CA ASP A 3 -39.36 38.81 -7.64
C ASP A 3 -38.13 38.73 -6.73
N GLY A 4 -38.18 39.34 -5.54
CA GLY A 4 -37.08 39.35 -4.58
C GLY A 4 -36.89 38.03 -3.83
N ASP A 5 -37.98 37.30 -3.57
CA ASP A 5 -37.97 36.05 -2.79
C ASP A 5 -37.58 34.85 -3.67
N ASP A 6 -38.08 34.83 -4.92
CA ASP A 6 -37.75 33.81 -5.92
C ASP A 6 -36.26 33.87 -6.34
N SER A 7 -35.69 35.07 -6.47
CA SER A 7 -34.28 35.27 -6.82
C SER A 7 -33.33 34.79 -5.72
N ALA A 8 -33.66 35.10 -4.45
CA ALA A 8 -32.90 34.63 -3.30
C ALA A 8 -32.99 33.10 -3.15
N THR A 9 -34.17 32.54 -3.35
CA THR A 9 -34.41 31.08 -3.32
C THR A 9 -33.63 30.36 -4.43
N LEU A 10 -33.64 30.90 -5.64
CA LEU A 10 -32.87 30.36 -6.76
C LEU A 10 -31.36 30.37 -6.47
N LEU A 11 -30.84 31.46 -5.91
CA LEU A 11 -29.43 31.60 -5.57
C LEU A 11 -29.01 30.59 -4.49
N LEU A 12 -29.85 30.36 -3.48
CA LEU A 12 -29.64 29.32 -2.47
C LEU A 12 -29.61 27.92 -3.10
N CYS A 13 -30.58 27.57 -3.95
CA CYS A 13 -30.59 26.28 -4.65
C CYS A 13 -29.35 26.08 -5.51
N MET A 14 -28.89 27.12 -6.23
CA MET A 14 -27.67 27.05 -7.02
C MET A 14 -26.43 26.86 -6.14
N SER A 15 -26.36 27.55 -5.01
CA SER A 15 -25.24 27.41 -4.06
C SER A 15 -25.17 26.00 -3.45
N GLU A 16 -26.32 25.42 -3.12
CA GLU A 16 -26.42 24.07 -2.59
C GLU A 16 -26.06 23.03 -3.66
N ALA A 17 -26.57 23.20 -4.88
CA ALA A 17 -26.23 22.34 -6.01
C ALA A 17 -24.72 22.37 -6.31
N PHE A 18 -24.11 23.56 -6.26
CA PHE A 18 -22.67 23.73 -6.44
C PHE A 18 -21.87 23.06 -5.31
N ALA A 19 -22.23 23.28 -4.06
CA ALA A 19 -21.59 22.63 -2.92
C ALA A 19 -21.76 21.09 -2.94
N ASN A 20 -22.89 20.60 -3.45
CA ASN A 20 -23.07 19.17 -3.66
C ASN A 20 -22.17 18.64 -4.79
N HIS A 21 -22.06 19.37 -5.89
CA HIS A 21 -21.16 19.02 -6.98
C HIS A 21 -19.70 18.95 -6.52
N GLU A 22 -19.21 19.94 -5.78
CA GLU A 22 -17.85 19.93 -5.23
C GLU A 22 -17.59 18.73 -4.32
N ARG A 23 -18.57 18.36 -3.47
CA ARG A 23 -18.47 17.16 -2.62
C ARG A 23 -18.37 15.88 -3.45
N GLU A 24 -19.16 15.75 -4.50
CA GLU A 24 -19.10 14.57 -5.37
C GLU A 24 -17.79 14.50 -6.16
N VAL A 25 -17.27 15.64 -6.62
CA VAL A 25 -15.95 15.71 -7.24
C VAL A 25 -14.84 15.30 -6.26
N ALA A 26 -14.88 15.79 -5.02
CA ALA A 26 -13.92 15.42 -4.00
C ALA A 26 -13.95 13.92 -3.68
N LYS A 27 -15.15 13.32 -3.58
CA LYS A 27 -15.31 11.87 -3.42
C LYS A 27 -14.76 11.08 -4.60
N ALA A 28 -15.04 11.53 -5.82
CA ALA A 28 -14.52 10.88 -7.03
C ALA A 28 -12.99 10.93 -7.07
N HIS A 29 -12.42 12.09 -6.72
CA HIS A 29 -10.97 12.28 -6.63
C HIS A 29 -10.33 11.35 -5.60
N ASP A 30 -10.87 11.29 -4.38
CA ASP A 30 -10.39 10.37 -3.34
C ASP A 30 -10.40 8.91 -3.80
N LYS A 31 -11.48 8.48 -4.46
CA LYS A 31 -11.60 7.12 -4.99
C LYS A 31 -10.56 6.82 -6.08
N VAL A 32 -10.29 7.79 -6.96
CA VAL A 32 -9.22 7.65 -7.97
C VAL A 32 -7.85 7.53 -7.30
N CYS A 33 -7.56 8.38 -6.30
CA CYS A 33 -6.31 8.31 -5.54
C CYS A 33 -6.12 6.94 -4.87
N GLN A 34 -7.16 6.41 -4.22
CA GLN A 34 -7.11 5.09 -3.59
C GLN A 34 -6.82 3.96 -4.59
N LEU A 35 -7.44 4.01 -5.78
CA LEU A 35 -7.19 3.04 -6.85
C LEU A 35 -5.73 3.12 -7.34
N LEU A 36 -5.21 4.33 -7.56
CA LEU A 36 -3.83 4.55 -7.98
C LEU A 36 -2.83 4.02 -6.95
N ILE A 37 -3.07 4.29 -5.66
CA ILE A 37 -2.23 3.77 -4.56
C ILE A 37 -2.27 2.24 -4.53
N SER A 38 -3.45 1.64 -4.65
CA SER A 38 -3.60 0.18 -4.66
C SER A 38 -2.83 -0.48 -5.81
N ASP A 39 -2.89 0.10 -7.01
CA ASP A 39 -2.20 -0.44 -8.17
C ASP A 39 -0.69 -0.23 -8.09
N ALA A 40 -0.23 0.94 -7.65
CA ALA A 40 1.18 1.19 -7.38
C ALA A 40 1.74 0.20 -6.34
N TRP A 41 0.97 -0.09 -5.28
CA TRP A 41 1.34 -1.07 -4.26
C TRP A 41 1.47 -2.49 -4.84
N LYS A 42 0.53 -2.94 -5.67
CA LYS A 42 0.63 -4.25 -6.33
C LYS A 42 1.87 -4.35 -7.21
N ILE A 43 2.21 -3.30 -7.95
CA ILE A 43 3.42 -3.24 -8.77
C ILE A 43 4.66 -3.32 -7.89
N ALA A 44 4.72 -2.53 -6.81
CA ALA A 44 5.83 -2.55 -5.85
C ALA A 44 6.01 -3.94 -5.23
N MET A 45 4.93 -4.59 -4.79
CA MET A 45 4.97 -5.95 -4.24
C MET A 45 5.47 -6.98 -5.26
N ARG A 46 5.04 -6.88 -6.53
CA ARG A 46 5.53 -7.77 -7.59
C ARG A 46 7.01 -7.53 -7.87
N LEU A 47 7.45 -6.28 -7.98
CA LEU A 47 8.86 -5.93 -8.18
C LEU A 47 9.71 -6.44 -7.01
N GLN A 48 9.27 -6.21 -5.77
CA GLN A 48 9.93 -6.74 -4.59
C GLN A 48 10.03 -8.26 -4.64
N HIS A 49 8.96 -8.96 -4.98
CA HIS A 49 8.97 -10.41 -5.13
C HIS A 49 9.97 -10.88 -6.19
N TYR A 50 9.98 -10.26 -7.38
CA TYR A 50 10.93 -10.59 -8.44
C TYR A 50 12.38 -10.31 -8.04
N LEU A 51 12.65 -9.17 -7.41
CA LEU A 51 13.99 -8.81 -6.96
C LEU A 51 14.47 -9.76 -5.85
N ILE A 52 13.62 -10.08 -4.87
CA ILE A 52 13.95 -11.06 -3.83
C ILE A 52 14.21 -12.44 -4.45
N LEU A 53 13.39 -12.91 -5.39
CA LEU A 53 13.63 -14.17 -6.09
C LEU A 53 14.94 -14.19 -6.88
N GLN A 54 15.35 -13.04 -7.45
CA GLN A 54 16.65 -12.94 -8.14
C GLN A 54 17.83 -12.84 -7.17
N CYS A 55 17.61 -12.31 -5.96
CA CYS A 55 18.62 -12.26 -4.90
C CYS A 55 18.67 -13.53 -4.04
N LEU A 56 17.70 -14.45 -4.19
CA LEU A 56 17.75 -15.76 -3.56
C LEU A 56 18.65 -16.67 -4.40
N ASP A 57 19.62 -17.30 -3.77
CA ASP A 57 20.40 -18.38 -4.38
C ASP A 57 19.43 -19.41 -4.99
N LYS A 58 19.81 -20.00 -6.14
CA LYS A 58 19.02 -21.06 -6.79
C LYS A 58 18.54 -22.04 -5.72
N PRO A 59 17.31 -22.57 -5.80
CA PRO A 59 16.78 -23.43 -4.75
C PRO A 59 17.70 -24.63 -4.44
N THR A 60 18.48 -25.11 -5.41
CA THR A 60 19.48 -26.17 -5.20
C THR A 60 20.72 -25.74 -4.39
N GLU A 61 21.04 -24.45 -4.33
CA GLU A 61 22.21 -23.86 -3.65
C GLU A 61 21.84 -23.05 -2.40
N SER A 62 20.55 -22.79 -2.19
CA SER A 62 20.09 -22.07 -1.01
C SER A 62 20.40 -22.86 0.26
N ALA A 63 21.11 -22.22 1.21
CA ALA A 63 21.35 -22.77 2.53
C ALA A 63 20.06 -23.21 3.24
N TRP A 64 18.92 -22.57 2.92
CA TRP A 64 17.59 -22.94 3.44
C TRP A 64 17.09 -24.29 2.96
N ILE A 65 17.40 -24.68 1.71
CA ILE A 65 17.01 -25.99 1.18
C ILE A 65 17.91 -27.10 1.71
N SER A 66 19.20 -26.83 1.90
CA SER A 66 20.09 -27.75 2.63
C SER A 66 19.65 -27.95 4.08
N LEU A 67 19.24 -26.88 4.77
CA LEU A 67 18.64 -26.94 6.11
C LEU A 67 17.34 -27.74 6.12
N TYR A 68 16.48 -27.58 5.11
CA TYR A 68 15.22 -28.30 5.02
C TYR A 68 15.38 -29.79 4.72
N LEU A 69 16.34 -30.15 3.87
CA LEU A 69 16.59 -31.54 3.48
C LEU A 69 17.45 -32.30 4.50
N PHE A 70 18.40 -31.62 5.17
CA PHE A 70 19.43 -32.27 5.99
C PHE A 70 19.56 -31.72 7.42
N GLY A 71 18.87 -30.63 7.75
CA GLY A 71 18.94 -29.98 9.06
C GLY A 71 17.99 -30.58 10.08
N ASN A 72 18.23 -30.25 11.35
CA ASN A 72 17.33 -30.54 12.46
C ASN A 72 16.69 -29.26 13.03
N ASP A 73 15.75 -29.43 13.95
CA ASP A 73 14.98 -28.32 14.53
C ASP A 73 15.86 -27.21 15.16
N VAL A 74 17.02 -27.57 15.72
CA VAL A 74 17.97 -26.60 16.29
C VAL A 74 18.62 -25.76 15.18
N ASN A 75 18.95 -26.37 14.04
CA ASN A 75 19.48 -25.64 12.90
C ASN A 75 18.45 -24.65 12.33
N PHE A 76 17.19 -25.06 12.26
CA PHE A 76 16.08 -24.20 11.85
C PHE A 76 15.87 -23.01 12.79
N LEU A 77 15.84 -23.26 14.11
CA LEU A 77 15.68 -22.20 15.12
C LEU A 77 16.83 -21.18 15.07
N ASN A 78 18.07 -21.62 14.88
CA ASN A 78 19.22 -20.73 14.77
C ASN A 78 19.25 -19.91 13.47
N ALA A 79 18.86 -20.50 12.34
CA ALA A 79 18.78 -19.80 11.06
C ALA A 79 17.64 -18.76 11.06
N THR A 80 16.46 -19.14 11.56
CA THR A 80 15.30 -18.23 11.67
C THR A 80 15.52 -17.11 12.69
N SER A 81 16.20 -17.37 13.82
CA SER A 81 16.54 -16.32 14.79
C SER A 81 17.49 -15.27 14.21
N HIS A 82 18.49 -15.69 13.42
CA HIS A 82 19.39 -14.78 12.73
C HIS A 82 18.67 -13.91 11.69
N THR A 83 17.76 -14.48 10.90
CA THR A 83 16.98 -13.69 9.95
C THR A 83 16.03 -12.71 10.62
N ARG A 84 15.45 -13.02 11.80
CA ARG A 84 14.65 -12.04 12.55
C ARG A 84 15.48 -10.82 12.96
N PHE A 85 16.72 -11.01 13.40
CA PHE A 85 17.61 -9.91 13.75
C PHE A 85 18.07 -9.08 12.55
N ALA A 86 18.29 -9.69 11.38
CA ALA A 86 18.72 -8.99 10.17
C ALA A 86 17.58 -8.28 9.42
N VAL A 87 16.34 -8.77 9.54
CA VAL A 87 15.18 -8.21 8.84
C VAL A 87 14.51 -7.07 9.65
N PHE A 88 14.63 -7.07 10.98
CA PHE A 88 14.10 -6.00 11.83
C PHE A 88 14.61 -4.58 11.49
N PRO A 89 15.91 -4.37 11.21
CA PRO A 89 16.43 -3.06 10.81
C PRO A 89 15.88 -2.58 9.47
N LEU A 90 15.66 -3.49 8.50
CA LEU A 90 15.18 -3.13 7.16
C LEU A 90 13.73 -2.63 7.19
N PHE A 91 12.87 -3.22 8.02
CA PHE A 91 11.51 -2.71 8.20
C PHE A 91 11.45 -1.39 8.98
N LYS A 92 12.38 -1.16 9.92
CA LYS A 92 12.43 0.08 10.69
C LYS A 92 12.82 1.29 9.83
N VAL A 93 13.78 1.12 8.91
CA VAL A 93 14.23 2.17 7.98
C VAL A 93 13.11 2.63 7.03
N VAL A 94 12.25 1.72 6.59
CA VAL A 94 11.11 2.04 5.72
C VAL A 94 10.01 2.81 6.48
N HIS A 95 9.79 2.51 7.75
CA HIS A 95 8.79 3.20 8.57
C HIS A 95 9.23 4.60 9.03
N GLU A 96 10.53 4.85 9.24
CA GLU A 96 11.05 6.17 9.65
C GLU A 96 11.25 7.14 8.46
N SER A 97 11.05 6.67 7.23
CA SER A 97 11.17 7.48 6.00
C SER A 97 9.81 7.91 5.40
N CYS A 98 8.71 7.72 6.13
CA CYS A 98 7.37 8.25 5.88
C CYS A 98 6.99 9.23 7.00
#